data_AF-A9ECV9-F1
#
_entry.id   AF-A9ECV9-F1
#
_cell.length_a   1.000
_cell.length_b   1.000
_cell.length_c   1.000
_cell.angle_alpha   90.00
_cell.angle_beta   90.00
_cell.angle_gamma   90.00
#
_symmetry.space_group_name_H-M   'P 1'
#
loop_
_entity.id
_entity.type
_entity.pdbx_description
1 polymer ?
#
loop_
_entity_poly.entity_id
_entity_poly.type
_entity_poly.pdbx_seq_one_letter_code
_entity_poly.pdbx_strand_id
1 'polypeptide(L)'
;MNLKTKLTCIVMLLLCISMYAQESYLLKGKVVDKADNQPIPGANVQVVKTSKGTTTDFDGNYQISVTKGDVLQFSYVGYASQTVIIDAQKTINITLVEDASALDEVVVIGYGTQKKSNLTGAMSTLSVEKKGLDKIAVSRLDDALVGQVAGLNVAATEGEAGSDPTIRIRGVGSLNGDSAPLIVIDGLVVDSDFLGNLDMNEVQTFDILKDAASTSIYGSRGANGVIQITTKQGKEGKTSFSYNSFFGFKEARQSDDYYFTVAETVAAERAATGTLSNRTAYKQLLTQTTGIDRDWQDVIFDVELLQRIHLMLVEETKTQNLALP
;
A
#
# COMPACT_ATOMS: atom_id res chain seq x y z
N MET A 1 6.47 -4.06 73.56
CA MET A 1 6.80 -5.12 72.57
C MET A 1 8.22 -4.91 72.09
N ASN A 2 9.11 -5.87 72.34
CA ASN A 2 10.51 -5.82 71.90
C ASN A 2 10.59 -5.68 70.38
N LEU A 3 11.60 -4.96 69.88
CA LEU A 3 11.81 -4.76 68.43
C LEU A 3 11.85 -6.09 67.66
N LYS A 4 12.38 -7.13 68.31
CA LYS A 4 12.40 -8.50 67.80
C LYS A 4 11.00 -9.06 67.54
N THR A 5 10.05 -8.89 68.46
CA THR A 5 8.67 -9.38 68.27
C THR A 5 7.90 -8.61 67.19
N LYS A 6 8.17 -7.32 67.01
CA LYS A 6 7.61 -6.55 65.89
C LYS A 6 8.14 -7.03 64.53
N LEU A 7 9.44 -7.31 64.44
CA LEU A 7 10.08 -7.81 63.23
C LEU A 7 9.53 -9.19 62.84
N THR A 8 9.36 -10.10 63.82
CA THR A 8 8.79 -11.44 63.55
C THR A 8 7.36 -11.35 63.03
N CYS A 9 6.52 -10.46 63.58
CA CYS A 9 5.15 -10.27 63.08
C CYS A 9 5.11 -9.70 61.66
N ILE A 10 6.01 -8.79 61.30
CA ILE A 10 6.08 -8.21 59.94
C ILE A 10 6.52 -9.27 58.92
N VAL A 11 7.50 -10.10 59.27
CA VAL A 11 7.94 -11.22 58.42
C VAL A 11 6.82 -12.24 58.23
N MET A 12 6.06 -12.55 59.29
CA MET A 12 4.92 -13.47 59.21
C MET A 12 3.78 -12.91 58.36
N LEU A 13 3.54 -11.60 58.42
CA LEU A 13 2.55 -10.92 57.56
C LEU A 13 2.96 -10.95 56.09
N LEU A 14 4.25 -10.73 55.77
CA LEU A 14 4.78 -10.81 54.41
C LEU A 14 4.70 -12.22 53.82
N LEU A 15 4.89 -13.27 54.64
CA LEU A 15 4.69 -14.66 54.27
C LEU A 15 3.22 -14.99 53.93
N CYS A 16 2.26 -14.41 54.66
CA CYS A 16 0.83 -14.58 54.37
C CYS A 16 0.40 -13.90 53.06
N ILE A 17 0.97 -12.74 52.71
CA ILE A 17 0.65 -12.04 51.45
C ILE A 17 1.17 -12.81 50.24
N SER A 18 2.25 -13.59 50.41
CA SER A 18 2.86 -14.38 49.34
C SER A 18 2.01 -15.59 48.93
N MET A 19 1.12 -16.08 49.80
CA MET A 19 0.22 -17.20 49.50
C MET A 19 -0.99 -16.80 48.63
N TYR A 20 -1.39 -15.53 48.60
CA TYR A 20 -2.53 -15.07 47.80
C TYR A 20 -2.19 -14.76 46.33
N ALA A 21 -0.94 -14.97 45.90
CA ALA A 21 -0.44 -14.56 44.59
C ALA A 21 -0.24 -15.70 43.56
N GLN A 22 -0.63 -16.96 43.86
CA GLN A 22 -0.24 -18.12 43.04
C GLN A 22 -1.34 -19.20 42.89
N GLU A 23 -2.49 -18.86 42.30
CA GLU A 23 -3.42 -19.90 41.80
C GLU A 23 -3.40 -19.99 40.27
N SER A 24 -2.20 -20.02 39.68
CA SER A 24 -2.07 -20.39 38.26
C SER A 24 -2.18 -21.91 38.15
N TYR A 25 -3.12 -22.39 37.35
CA TYR A 25 -3.27 -23.82 37.06
C TYR A 25 -3.14 -24.09 35.56
N LEU A 26 -2.85 -25.34 35.21
CA LEU A 26 -2.71 -25.76 33.83
C LEU A 26 -4.08 -26.08 33.25
N LEU A 27 -4.51 -25.29 32.26
CA LEU A 27 -5.69 -25.55 31.46
C LEU A 27 -5.29 -26.35 30.23
N LYS A 28 -6.01 -27.44 29.96
CA LYS A 28 -5.86 -28.25 28.75
C LYS A 28 -7.08 -28.10 27.86
N GLY A 29 -6.93 -28.36 26.57
CA GLY A 29 -8.07 -28.26 25.67
C GLY A 29 -7.74 -28.70 24.27
N LYS A 30 -8.80 -28.76 23.45
CA LYS A 30 -8.69 -29.05 22.02
C LYS A 30 -9.38 -27.96 21.21
N VAL A 31 -8.73 -27.52 20.15
CA VAL A 31 -9.30 -26.59 19.15
C VAL A 31 -9.65 -27.39 17.90
N VAL A 32 -10.92 -27.30 17.50
CA VAL A 32 -11.43 -27.97 16.30
C VAL A 32 -12.19 -26.98 15.42
N ASP A 33 -12.30 -27.32 14.15
CA ASP A 33 -13.15 -26.62 13.19
C ASP A 33 -14.62 -26.96 13.42
N LYS A 34 -15.51 -25.99 13.29
CA LYS A 34 -16.96 -26.17 13.35
C LYS A 34 -17.53 -26.92 12.12
N ALA A 35 -16.93 -26.78 10.94
CA ALA A 35 -17.45 -27.32 9.68
C ALA A 35 -17.31 -28.84 9.58
N ASP A 36 -16.16 -29.39 9.95
CA ASP A 36 -15.82 -30.80 9.77
C ASP A 36 -15.35 -31.50 11.06
N ASN A 37 -15.32 -30.77 12.20
CA ASN A 37 -14.79 -31.24 13.49
C ASN A 37 -13.31 -31.69 13.43
N GLN A 38 -12.55 -31.25 12.43
CA GLN A 38 -11.13 -31.58 12.35
C GLN A 38 -10.32 -30.75 13.34
N PRO A 39 -9.25 -31.32 13.92
CA PRO A 39 -8.33 -30.57 14.77
C PRO A 39 -7.62 -29.47 13.97
N ILE A 40 -7.47 -28.29 14.56
CA ILE A 40 -6.75 -27.16 13.94
C ILE A 40 -5.33 -27.12 14.52
N PRO A 41 -4.30 -27.53 13.77
CA PRO A 41 -2.91 -27.45 14.20
C PRO A 41 -2.34 -26.03 14.05
N GLY A 42 -1.57 -25.58 15.04
CA GLY A 42 -0.93 -24.26 15.01
C GLY A 42 -1.84 -23.07 15.30
N ALA A 43 -3.04 -23.29 15.85
CA ALA A 43 -3.89 -22.22 16.37
C ALA A 43 -3.21 -21.52 17.54
N ASN A 44 -3.24 -20.19 17.55
CA ASN A 44 -2.64 -19.36 18.60
C ASN A 44 -3.64 -19.18 19.76
N VAL A 45 -3.21 -19.53 20.97
CA VAL A 45 -3.99 -19.44 22.21
C VAL A 45 -3.28 -18.49 23.17
N GLN A 46 -3.86 -17.33 23.44
CA GLN A 46 -3.22 -16.28 24.25
C GLN A 46 -4.11 -15.79 25.38
N VAL A 47 -3.53 -15.53 26.55
CA VAL A 47 -4.20 -14.79 27.62
C VAL A 47 -4.18 -13.30 27.28
N VAL A 48 -5.35 -12.72 27.04
CA VAL A 48 -5.56 -11.32 26.65
C VAL A 48 -4.90 -10.39 27.68
N LYS A 49 -4.24 -9.32 27.19
CA LYS A 49 -3.44 -8.34 27.96
C LYS A 49 -2.14 -8.89 28.57
N THR A 50 -1.73 -10.11 28.26
CA THR A 50 -0.44 -10.67 28.70
C THR A 50 0.35 -11.25 27.53
N SER A 51 1.65 -11.47 27.73
CA SER A 51 2.50 -12.20 26.77
C SER A 51 2.44 -13.72 26.94
N LYS A 52 1.54 -14.24 27.79
CA LYS A 52 1.38 -15.68 28.01
C LYS A 52 0.51 -16.27 26.90
N GLY A 53 1.10 -17.13 26.08
CA GLY A 53 0.41 -17.83 25.00
C GLY A 53 1.05 -19.18 24.70
N THR A 54 0.32 -19.99 23.94
CA THR A 54 0.77 -21.29 23.44
C THR A 54 0.15 -21.54 22.06
N THR A 55 0.59 -22.58 21.37
CA THR A 55 0.02 -23.01 20.09
C THR A 55 -0.53 -24.43 20.20
N THR A 56 -1.50 -24.77 19.36
CA THR A 56 -2.03 -26.15 19.30
C THR A 56 -1.09 -27.09 18.57
N ASP A 57 -1.03 -28.36 19.01
CA ASP A 57 -0.27 -29.43 18.36
C ASP A 57 -0.98 -30.00 17.10
N PHE A 58 -0.39 -31.03 16.47
CA PHE A 58 -0.94 -31.70 15.29
C PHE A 58 -2.35 -32.28 15.50
N ASP A 59 -2.66 -32.67 16.74
CA ASP A 59 -3.97 -33.20 17.12
C ASP A 59 -4.91 -32.10 17.64
N GLY A 60 -4.52 -30.82 17.53
CA GLY A 60 -5.31 -29.66 17.94
C GLY A 60 -5.33 -29.42 19.46
N ASN A 61 -4.52 -30.14 20.24
CA ASN A 61 -4.48 -29.97 21.69
C ASN A 61 -3.58 -28.80 22.10
N TYR A 62 -3.95 -28.11 23.18
CA TYR A 62 -3.15 -27.06 23.77
C TYR A 62 -3.07 -27.21 25.29
N GLN A 63 -2.01 -26.65 25.88
CA GLN A 63 -1.83 -26.56 27.33
C GLN A 63 -1.27 -25.17 27.67
N ILE A 64 -1.97 -24.44 28.54
CA ILE A 64 -1.60 -23.07 28.95
C ILE A 64 -1.84 -22.87 30.44
N SER A 65 -0.93 -22.14 31.10
CA SER A 65 -1.09 -21.79 32.51
C SER A 65 -1.92 -20.51 32.64
N VAL A 66 -3.06 -20.61 33.33
CA VAL A 66 -4.07 -19.55 33.47
C VAL A 66 -4.45 -19.36 34.93
N THR A 67 -4.93 -18.17 35.24
CA THR A 67 -5.57 -17.82 36.52
C THR A 67 -7.08 -17.68 36.34
N LYS A 68 -7.84 -17.87 37.42
CA LYS A 68 -9.30 -17.64 37.40
C LYS A 68 -9.57 -16.17 37.09
N GLY A 69 -10.44 -15.92 36.12
CA GLY A 69 -10.78 -14.60 35.58
C GLY A 69 -9.96 -14.19 34.35
N ASP A 70 -8.98 -15.01 33.92
CA ASP A 70 -8.24 -14.77 32.68
C ASP A 70 -9.16 -14.89 31.48
N VAL A 71 -8.83 -14.18 30.41
CA VAL A 71 -9.56 -14.22 29.16
C VAL A 71 -8.64 -14.81 28.10
N LEU A 72 -8.99 -15.99 27.58
CA LEU A 72 -8.25 -16.63 26.50
C LEU A 72 -8.82 -16.22 25.15
N GLN A 73 -7.94 -15.81 24.24
CA GLN A 73 -8.23 -15.57 22.83
C GLN A 73 -7.62 -16.70 21.99
N PHE A 74 -8.45 -17.28 21.14
CA PHE A 74 -8.09 -18.31 20.16
C PHE A 74 -8.15 -17.66 18.79
N SER A 75 -7.05 -17.74 18.04
CA SER A 75 -6.94 -17.14 16.71
C SER A 75 -6.17 -18.06 15.77
N TYR A 76 -6.62 -18.15 14.53
CA TYR A 76 -5.92 -18.86 13.47
C TYR A 76 -6.24 -18.18 12.13
N VAL A 77 -5.31 -18.26 11.19
CA VAL A 77 -5.47 -17.61 9.88
C VAL A 77 -6.67 -18.25 9.16
N GLY A 78 -7.63 -17.43 8.73
CA GLY A 78 -8.87 -17.89 8.09
C GLY A 78 -10.03 -18.16 9.05
N TYR A 79 -9.86 -17.96 10.37
CA TYR A 79 -10.90 -18.21 11.37
C TYR A 79 -11.21 -16.97 12.20
N ALA A 80 -12.46 -16.89 12.67
CA ALA A 80 -12.92 -15.81 13.52
C ALA A 80 -12.29 -15.99 14.90
N SER A 81 -11.67 -14.93 15.40
CA SER A 81 -11.05 -14.98 16.73
C SER A 81 -12.12 -15.14 17.79
N GLN A 82 -12.00 -16.17 18.62
CA GLN A 82 -12.94 -16.46 19.69
C GLN A 82 -12.31 -16.19 21.05
N THR A 83 -13.08 -15.57 21.94
CA THR A 83 -12.62 -15.19 23.26
C THR A 83 -13.46 -15.88 24.33
N VAL A 84 -12.81 -16.49 25.33
CA VAL A 84 -13.46 -17.25 26.41
C VAL A 84 -12.88 -16.84 27.76
N ILE A 85 -13.77 -16.55 28.71
CA ILE A 85 -13.41 -16.23 30.10
C ILE A 85 -13.18 -17.54 30.86
N ILE A 86 -12.08 -17.60 31.60
CA ILE A 86 -11.67 -18.76 32.37
C ILE A 86 -12.18 -18.64 33.80
N ASP A 87 -13.09 -19.52 34.18
CA ASP A 87 -13.53 -19.66 35.57
C ASP A 87 -12.66 -20.69 36.32
N ALA A 88 -13.22 -21.85 36.65
CA ALA A 88 -12.57 -22.92 37.42
C ALA A 88 -12.43 -24.24 36.63
N GLN A 89 -12.61 -24.19 35.32
CA GLN A 89 -12.59 -25.36 34.45
C GLN A 89 -11.15 -25.78 34.17
N LYS A 90 -10.82 -27.07 34.27
CA LYS A 90 -9.48 -27.60 33.94
C LYS A 90 -9.33 -27.99 32.47
N THR A 91 -10.45 -28.15 31.77
CA THR A 91 -10.48 -28.49 30.35
C THR A 91 -11.50 -27.64 29.61
N ILE A 92 -11.09 -27.02 28.49
CA ILE A 92 -11.98 -26.26 27.61
C ILE A 92 -11.73 -26.68 26.17
N ASN A 93 -12.77 -27.07 25.45
CA ASN A 93 -12.67 -27.35 24.01
C ASN A 93 -13.32 -26.19 23.25
N ILE A 94 -12.66 -25.74 22.19
CA ILE A 94 -13.06 -24.59 21.40
C ILE A 94 -13.34 -25.04 19.97
N THR A 95 -14.45 -24.54 19.43
CA THR A 95 -14.84 -24.73 18.03
C THR A 95 -14.67 -23.40 17.33
N LEU A 96 -13.60 -23.27 16.53
CA LEU A 96 -13.41 -22.07 15.74
C LEU A 96 -14.33 -22.11 14.52
N VAL A 97 -14.87 -20.94 14.17
CA VAL A 97 -15.69 -20.76 12.99
C VAL A 97 -14.82 -20.10 11.94
N GLU A 98 -14.81 -20.64 10.72
CA GLU A 98 -14.13 -19.98 9.59
C GLU A 98 -14.65 -18.55 9.44
N ASP A 99 -13.73 -17.60 9.32
CA ASP A 99 -14.05 -16.21 9.02
C ASP A 99 -13.96 -16.01 7.51
N ALA A 100 -15.08 -16.27 6.85
CA ALA A 100 -15.24 -15.98 5.42
C ALA A 100 -15.01 -14.48 5.09
N SER A 101 -15.02 -13.59 6.09
CA SER A 101 -14.78 -12.15 5.94
C SER A 101 -13.29 -11.79 5.87
N ALA A 102 -12.37 -12.68 6.24
CA ALA A 102 -10.93 -12.42 6.15
C ALA A 102 -10.41 -12.36 4.69
N LEU A 103 -11.24 -12.78 3.72
CA LEU A 103 -11.00 -12.61 2.28
C LEU A 103 -11.75 -11.41 1.66
N ASP A 104 -12.61 -10.72 2.39
CA ASP A 104 -13.44 -9.62 1.88
C ASP A 104 -12.64 -8.31 1.89
N GLU A 105 -11.87 -8.06 0.83
CA GLU A 105 -11.28 -6.76 0.55
C GLU A 105 -12.43 -5.74 0.32
N VAL A 106 -12.62 -4.83 1.28
CA VAL A 106 -13.64 -3.79 1.22
C VAL A 106 -13.15 -2.65 0.32
N VAL A 107 -13.91 -2.35 -0.72
CA VAL A 107 -13.74 -1.16 -1.55
C VAL A 107 -14.80 -0.15 -1.12
N VAL A 108 -14.37 1.06 -0.77
CA VAL A 108 -15.27 2.18 -0.53
C VAL A 108 -15.65 2.71 -1.90
N ILE A 109 -16.92 2.61 -2.28
CA ILE A 109 -17.47 3.31 -3.44
C ILE A 109 -18.45 4.33 -2.85
N GLY A 110 -18.51 5.54 -3.40
CA GLY A 110 -19.28 6.66 -2.86
C GLY A 110 -20.60 6.27 -2.18
N TYR A 111 -20.77 6.78 -0.95
CA TYR A 111 -21.93 6.64 -0.05
C TYR A 111 -22.37 5.21 0.34
N GLY A 112 -21.54 4.17 0.18
CA GLY A 112 -21.79 2.86 0.80
C GLY A 112 -20.69 1.82 0.62
N THR A 113 -20.43 1.00 1.65
CA THR A 113 -19.48 -0.12 1.57
C THR A 113 -20.18 -1.35 0.97
N GLN A 114 -19.71 -1.85 -0.18
CA GLN A 114 -20.22 -3.08 -0.79
C GLN A 114 -19.13 -4.15 -0.92
N LYS A 115 -19.52 -5.41 -0.78
CA LYS A 115 -18.63 -6.57 -0.88
C LYS A 115 -18.12 -6.74 -2.32
N LYS A 116 -16.83 -7.04 -2.47
CA LYS A 116 -16.16 -7.33 -3.76
C LYS A 116 -16.83 -8.44 -4.58
N SER A 117 -17.49 -9.40 -3.92
CA SER A 117 -18.21 -10.51 -4.57
C SER A 117 -19.53 -10.11 -5.26
N ASN A 118 -20.10 -8.95 -4.92
CA ASN A 118 -21.39 -8.51 -5.47
C ASN A 118 -21.25 -7.50 -6.62
N LEU A 119 -20.04 -7.08 -6.99
CA LEU A 119 -19.82 -6.23 -8.15
C LEU A 119 -19.66 -7.08 -9.41
N THR A 120 -20.75 -7.20 -10.16
CA THR A 120 -20.81 -7.86 -11.47
C THR A 120 -20.28 -6.98 -12.63
N GLY A 121 -19.83 -5.75 -12.34
CA GLY A 121 -19.26 -4.83 -13.34
C GLY A 121 -17.74 -4.94 -13.45
N ALA A 122 -17.17 -4.60 -14.60
CA ALA A 122 -15.73 -4.53 -14.85
C ALA A 122 -15.09 -3.37 -14.06
N MET A 123 -14.88 -3.60 -12.77
CA MET A 123 -14.07 -2.76 -11.90
C MET A 123 -12.68 -3.37 -11.75
N SER A 124 -11.66 -2.53 -11.66
CA SER A 124 -10.30 -2.97 -11.33
C SER A 124 -9.78 -2.16 -10.17
N THR A 125 -9.63 -2.84 -9.03
CA THR A 125 -9.03 -2.29 -7.81
C THR A 125 -7.54 -2.59 -7.82
N LEU A 126 -6.75 -1.56 -7.55
CA LEU A 126 -5.30 -1.62 -7.46
C LEU A 126 -4.88 -1.10 -6.08
N SER A 127 -4.54 -2.03 -5.18
CA SER A 127 -4.08 -1.70 -3.83
C SER A 127 -2.60 -1.33 -3.87
N VAL A 128 -2.25 -0.12 -3.43
CA VAL A 128 -0.90 0.44 -3.49
C VAL A 128 0.13 -0.46 -2.78
N GLU A 129 -0.19 -0.89 -1.56
CA GLU A 129 0.69 -1.75 -0.74
C GLU A 129 0.90 -3.14 -1.36
N LYS A 130 -0.16 -3.77 -1.89
CA LYS A 130 -0.07 -5.13 -2.46
C LYS A 130 0.70 -5.16 -3.78
N LYS A 131 0.65 -4.05 -4.54
CA LYS A 131 1.33 -3.92 -5.84
C LYS A 131 2.69 -3.25 -5.75
N GLY A 132 3.08 -2.77 -4.56
CA GLY A 132 4.36 -2.10 -4.34
C GLY A 132 4.48 -0.78 -5.11
N LEU A 133 3.36 -0.10 -5.38
CA LEU A 133 3.35 1.16 -6.13
C LEU A 133 4.05 2.29 -5.34
N ASP A 134 4.05 2.19 -4.01
CA ASP A 134 4.81 3.03 -3.08
C ASP A 134 6.33 2.93 -3.28
N LYS A 135 6.81 1.83 -3.88
CA LYS A 135 8.24 1.59 -4.14
C LYS A 135 8.68 2.06 -5.52
N ILE A 136 7.74 2.45 -6.38
CA ILE A 136 8.07 2.96 -7.71
C ILE A 136 8.54 4.41 -7.55
N ALA A 137 9.75 4.68 -8.01
CA ALA A 137 10.35 6.02 -8.00
C ALA A 137 9.83 6.85 -9.18
N VAL A 138 8.52 7.09 -9.21
CA VAL A 138 7.89 8.04 -10.14
C VAL A 138 7.55 9.34 -9.42
N SER A 139 7.71 10.46 -10.12
CA SER A 139 7.43 11.79 -9.57
C SER A 139 5.94 12.09 -9.47
N ARG A 140 5.11 11.40 -10.25
CA ARG A 140 3.66 11.58 -10.30
C ARG A 140 2.92 10.24 -10.20
N LEU A 141 1.67 10.29 -9.74
CA LEU A 141 0.83 9.11 -9.51
C LEU A 141 0.42 8.38 -10.78
N ASP A 142 0.07 9.15 -11.80
CA ASP A 142 -0.37 8.71 -13.12
C ASP A 142 0.67 7.83 -13.82
N ASP A 143 1.94 8.18 -13.73
CA ASP A 143 3.07 7.39 -14.24
C ASP A 143 3.15 6.00 -13.58
N ALA A 144 2.82 5.90 -12.29
CA ALA A 144 2.84 4.63 -11.58
C ALA A 144 1.76 3.66 -12.07
N LEU A 145 0.66 4.20 -12.61
CA LEU A 145 -0.50 3.41 -13.06
C LEU A 145 -0.30 2.82 -14.46
N VAL A 146 0.72 3.28 -15.20
CA VAL A 146 1.06 2.80 -16.55
C VAL A 146 1.29 1.29 -16.50
N GLY A 147 0.47 0.54 -17.25
CA GLY A 147 0.59 -0.92 -17.37
C GLY A 147 0.13 -1.72 -16.14
N GLN A 148 -0.29 -1.08 -15.05
CA GLN A 148 -0.76 -1.76 -13.84
C GLN A 148 -2.22 -2.19 -13.92
N VAL A 149 -3.02 -1.52 -14.76
CA VAL A 149 -4.46 -1.75 -14.91
C VAL A 149 -4.79 -2.06 -16.37
N ALA A 150 -5.39 -3.23 -16.62
CA ALA A 150 -5.78 -3.64 -17.96
C ALA A 150 -6.79 -2.66 -18.58
N GLY A 151 -6.52 -2.14 -19.78
CA GLY A 151 -7.40 -1.20 -20.48
C GLY A 151 -7.35 0.25 -19.98
N LEU A 152 -6.40 0.58 -19.09
CA LEU A 152 -6.00 1.96 -18.82
C LEU A 152 -4.81 2.29 -19.74
N ASN A 153 -4.92 3.39 -20.49
CA ASN A 153 -3.83 3.93 -21.28
C ASN A 153 -3.44 5.30 -20.70
N VAL A 154 -2.20 5.41 -20.25
CA VAL A 154 -1.60 6.66 -19.78
C VAL A 154 -0.49 6.99 -20.77
N ALA A 155 -0.66 8.10 -21.48
CA ALA A 155 0.31 8.55 -22.47
C ALA A 155 0.88 9.90 -22.03
N ALA A 156 2.20 9.95 -21.83
CA ALA A 156 2.92 11.20 -21.68
C ALA A 156 2.86 11.95 -23.02
N THR A 157 2.22 13.11 -23.02
CA THR A 157 2.04 13.93 -24.22
C THR A 157 3.29 14.77 -24.50
N GLU A 158 4.03 15.12 -23.44
CA GLU A 158 5.18 16.03 -23.46
C GLU A 158 6.31 15.48 -22.59
N GLY A 159 7.56 15.85 -22.91
CA GLY A 159 8.75 15.43 -22.17
C GLY A 159 9.10 16.33 -20.98
N GLU A 160 8.31 17.38 -20.76
CA GLU A 160 8.54 18.35 -19.68
C GLU A 160 8.20 17.74 -18.32
N ALA A 161 9.06 17.97 -17.34
CA ALA A 161 8.84 17.51 -15.97
C ALA A 161 7.61 18.19 -15.37
N GLY A 162 6.63 17.39 -14.96
CA GLY A 162 5.38 17.90 -14.38
C GLY A 162 4.24 18.10 -15.37
N SER A 163 4.45 17.87 -16.67
CA SER A 163 3.37 17.88 -17.66
C SER A 163 2.29 16.81 -17.34
N ASP A 164 1.03 17.15 -17.57
CA ASP A 164 -0.08 16.25 -17.28
C ASP A 164 -0.22 15.20 -18.39
N PRO A 165 -0.18 13.89 -18.05
CA PRO A 165 -0.36 12.84 -19.04
C PRO A 165 -1.81 12.71 -19.46
N THR A 166 -2.02 12.28 -20.71
CA THR A 166 -3.35 11.96 -21.21
C THR A 166 -3.75 10.57 -20.69
N ILE A 167 -4.78 10.51 -19.83
CA ILE A 167 -5.32 9.26 -19.30
C ILE A 167 -6.60 8.87 -20.05
N ARG A 168 -6.70 7.61 -20.48
CA ARG A 168 -7.88 7.06 -21.18
C ARG A 168 -8.23 5.67 -20.68
N ILE A 169 -9.52 5.43 -20.42
CA ILE A 169 -10.04 4.11 -20.06
C ILE A 169 -10.73 3.51 -21.29
N ARG A 170 -10.27 2.35 -21.75
CA ARG A 170 -10.76 1.65 -22.95
C ARG A 170 -10.67 2.44 -24.27
N GLY A 171 -9.73 3.39 -24.36
CA GLY A 171 -9.46 4.14 -25.59
C GLY A 171 -10.28 5.43 -25.71
N VAL A 172 -10.51 5.88 -26.95
CA VAL A 172 -11.25 7.11 -27.26
C VAL A 172 -12.76 6.86 -27.21
N GLY A 173 -13.44 7.44 -26.21
CA GLY A 173 -14.89 7.32 -26.01
C GLY A 173 -15.73 8.33 -26.80
N SER A 174 -15.11 9.36 -27.37
CA SER A 174 -15.80 10.42 -28.12
C SER A 174 -14.98 10.89 -29.31
N LEU A 175 -15.67 11.21 -30.42
CA LEU A 175 -15.07 11.79 -31.63
C LEU A 175 -14.88 13.30 -31.52
N ASN A 176 -15.71 13.99 -30.71
CA ASN A 176 -15.79 15.46 -30.66
C ASN A 176 -15.77 16.04 -29.23
N GLY A 177 -15.76 15.21 -28.19
CA GLY A 177 -15.80 15.63 -26.78
C GLY A 177 -14.59 15.14 -26.00
N ASP A 178 -14.39 15.73 -24.82
CA ASP A 178 -13.35 15.27 -23.91
C ASP A 178 -13.57 13.79 -23.54
N SER A 179 -12.49 13.01 -23.64
CA SER A 179 -12.47 11.57 -23.37
C SER A 179 -11.69 11.25 -22.10
N ALA A 180 -11.29 12.26 -21.33
CA ALA A 180 -10.70 12.07 -20.01
C ALA A 180 -11.69 11.37 -19.06
N PRO A 181 -11.22 10.44 -18.21
CA PRO A 181 -12.04 9.84 -17.17
C PRO A 181 -12.29 10.84 -16.04
N LEU A 182 -13.37 10.62 -15.29
CA LEU A 182 -13.64 11.38 -14.07
C LEU A 182 -12.70 10.93 -12.94
N ILE A 183 -12.09 11.85 -12.22
CA ILE A 183 -11.27 11.53 -11.05
C ILE A 183 -12.01 11.90 -9.77
N VAL A 184 -12.03 10.95 -8.84
CA VAL A 184 -12.73 11.08 -7.56
C VAL A 184 -11.78 10.72 -6.44
N ILE A 185 -11.59 11.63 -5.48
CA ILE A 185 -10.73 11.41 -4.32
C ILE A 185 -11.60 11.46 -3.07
N ASP A 186 -11.65 10.38 -2.31
CA ASP A 186 -12.45 10.26 -1.08
C ASP A 186 -13.93 10.72 -1.24
N GLY A 187 -14.48 10.52 -2.45
CA GLY A 187 -15.86 10.90 -2.80
C GLY A 187 -16.02 12.30 -3.40
N LEU A 188 -14.97 13.11 -3.45
CA LEU A 188 -14.98 14.43 -4.09
C LEU A 188 -14.47 14.34 -5.53
N VAL A 189 -15.21 14.92 -6.46
CA VAL A 189 -14.78 15.03 -7.87
C VAL A 189 -13.72 16.13 -7.96
N VAL A 190 -12.57 15.79 -8.55
CA VAL A 190 -11.46 16.73 -8.79
C VAL A 190 -11.10 16.77 -10.26
N ASP A 191 -10.43 17.85 -10.66
CA ASP A 191 -9.86 17.98 -12.00
C ASP A 191 -8.62 17.09 -12.15
N SER A 192 -8.26 16.78 -13.40
CA SER A 192 -7.13 15.91 -13.76
C SER A 192 -5.81 16.34 -13.14
N ASP A 193 -5.59 17.64 -13.08
CA ASP A 193 -4.35 18.28 -12.66
C ASP A 193 -4.07 18.03 -11.17
N PHE A 194 -5.11 17.68 -10.40
CA PHE A 194 -4.98 17.35 -8.99
C PHE A 194 -4.21 16.04 -8.76
N LEU A 195 -4.18 15.12 -9.74
CA LEU A 195 -3.40 13.88 -9.63
C LEU A 195 -1.88 14.13 -9.54
N GLY A 196 -1.39 15.19 -10.16
CA GLY A 196 0.02 15.57 -10.08
C GLY A 196 0.43 16.07 -8.70
N ASN A 197 -0.53 16.55 -7.90
CA ASN A 197 -0.28 17.12 -6.58
C ASN A 197 -0.50 16.13 -5.43
N LEU A 198 -1.00 14.92 -5.70
CA LEU A 198 -1.28 13.92 -4.68
C LEU A 198 -0.09 12.97 -4.50
N ASP A 199 0.27 12.67 -3.25
CA ASP A 199 1.39 11.77 -2.94
C ASP A 199 0.94 10.29 -2.99
N MET A 200 1.69 9.44 -3.69
CA MET A 200 1.48 7.99 -3.72
C MET A 200 1.42 7.34 -2.35
N ASN A 201 2.20 7.85 -1.40
CA ASN A 201 2.26 7.29 -0.05
C ASN A 201 0.94 7.51 0.71
N GLU A 202 0.19 8.55 0.38
CA GLU A 202 -1.12 8.86 0.97
C GLU A 202 -2.25 8.06 0.34
N VAL A 203 -2.04 7.44 -0.83
CA VAL A 203 -3.05 6.64 -1.50
C VAL A 203 -3.09 5.21 -0.94
N GLN A 204 -4.30 4.73 -0.63
CA GLN A 204 -4.57 3.37 -0.21
C GLN A 204 -4.94 2.48 -1.40
N THR A 205 -5.94 2.89 -2.19
CA THR A 205 -6.44 2.15 -3.35
C THR A 205 -6.73 3.06 -4.54
N PHE A 206 -6.48 2.54 -5.73
CA PHE A 206 -7.03 3.06 -6.99
C PHE A 206 -8.12 2.11 -7.48
N ASP A 207 -9.34 2.61 -7.61
CA ASP A 207 -10.51 1.88 -8.07
C ASP A 207 -10.93 2.42 -9.43
N ILE A 208 -10.64 1.65 -10.49
CA ILE A 208 -10.92 2.03 -11.87
C ILE A 208 -12.25 1.39 -12.28
N LEU A 209 -13.27 2.23 -12.46
CA LEU A 209 -14.61 1.86 -12.89
C LEU A 209 -14.68 1.98 -14.42
N LYS A 210 -14.86 0.85 -15.12
CA LYS A 210 -14.78 0.80 -16.60
C LYS A 210 -16.13 0.64 -17.30
N ASP A 211 -17.16 0.24 -16.57
CA ASP A 211 -18.49 -0.04 -17.10
C ASP A 211 -19.54 0.97 -16.62
N ALA A 212 -20.53 1.21 -17.48
CA ALA A 212 -21.66 2.10 -17.21
C ALA A 212 -22.45 1.71 -15.95
N ALA A 213 -22.51 0.41 -15.60
CA ALA A 213 -23.16 -0.04 -14.37
C ALA A 213 -22.43 0.48 -13.12
N SER A 214 -21.09 0.43 -13.12
CA SER A 214 -20.25 0.88 -12.01
C SER A 214 -20.11 2.41 -11.96
N THR A 215 -20.11 3.08 -13.12
CA THR A 215 -19.99 4.54 -13.19
C THR A 215 -21.33 5.28 -13.08
N SER A 216 -22.46 4.56 -13.12
CA SER A 216 -23.82 5.14 -13.06
C SER A 216 -24.06 6.05 -11.84
N ILE A 217 -23.37 5.79 -10.73
CA ILE A 217 -23.40 6.61 -9.51
C ILE A 217 -22.91 8.04 -9.77
N TYR A 218 -21.96 8.20 -10.68
CA TYR A 218 -21.37 9.48 -11.06
C TYR A 218 -22.06 10.12 -12.28
N GLY A 219 -23.13 9.51 -12.79
CA GLY A 219 -23.96 10.03 -13.87
C GLY A 219 -23.22 10.17 -15.21
N SER A 220 -23.61 11.15 -16.02
CA SER A 220 -23.05 11.39 -17.36
C SER A 220 -21.55 11.72 -17.34
N ARG A 221 -21.04 12.26 -16.22
CA ARG A 221 -19.61 12.55 -16.04
C ARG A 221 -18.74 11.30 -15.98
N GLY A 222 -19.31 10.17 -15.57
CA GLY A 222 -18.63 8.86 -15.54
C GLY A 222 -18.70 8.08 -16.86
N ALA A 223 -19.19 8.67 -17.96
CA ALA A 223 -19.38 7.98 -19.23
C ALA A 223 -18.05 7.47 -19.84
N ASN A 224 -16.96 8.20 -19.61
CA ASN A 224 -15.61 7.84 -20.06
C ASN A 224 -14.84 6.96 -19.05
N GLY A 225 -15.52 6.46 -18.02
CA GLY A 225 -14.90 5.76 -16.89
C GLY A 225 -14.60 6.68 -15.71
N VAL A 226 -14.36 6.09 -14.54
CA VAL A 226 -14.07 6.81 -13.30
C VAL A 226 -12.83 6.20 -12.65
N ILE A 227 -11.90 7.05 -12.22
CA ILE A 227 -10.76 6.67 -11.38
C ILE A 227 -11.08 7.19 -9.99
N GLN A 228 -11.41 6.26 -9.09
CA GLN A 228 -11.64 6.58 -7.70
C GLN A 228 -10.37 6.29 -6.89
N ILE A 229 -9.99 7.22 -6.04
CA ILE A 229 -8.81 7.18 -5.19
C ILE A 229 -9.30 7.24 -3.76
N THR A 230 -8.87 6.26 -2.96
CA THR A 230 -9.11 6.27 -1.52
C THR A 230 -7.79 6.55 -0.81
N THR A 231 -7.75 7.57 0.03
CA THR A 231 -6.56 7.90 0.82
C THR A 231 -6.46 7.02 2.07
N LYS A 232 -5.25 6.87 2.59
CA LYS A 232 -4.99 6.13 3.83
C LYS A 232 -5.60 6.87 5.02
N GLN A 233 -6.50 6.21 5.73
CA GLN A 233 -7.08 6.72 6.97
C GLN A 233 -6.40 6.12 8.21
N GLY A 234 -6.50 6.83 9.33
CA GLY A 234 -6.05 6.35 10.64
C GLY A 234 -6.71 5.02 11.01
N LYS A 235 -5.91 3.98 11.26
CA LYS A 235 -6.41 2.68 11.74
C LYS A 235 -6.34 2.63 13.26
N GLU A 236 -7.40 2.13 13.90
CA GLU A 236 -7.39 1.86 15.34
C GLU A 236 -6.27 0.85 15.67
N GLY A 237 -5.37 1.23 16.58
CA GLY A 237 -4.23 0.39 16.93
C GLY A 237 -3.01 1.19 17.40
N LYS A 238 -1.82 0.58 17.29
CA LYS A 238 -0.56 1.22 17.66
C LYS A 238 -0.20 2.29 16.63
N THR A 239 0.17 3.48 17.09
CA THR A 239 0.75 4.54 16.26
C THR A 239 1.90 3.98 15.44
N SER A 240 1.81 4.16 14.11
CA SER A 240 2.86 3.74 13.19
C SER A 240 3.51 4.95 12.56
N PHE A 241 4.84 5.00 12.62
CA PHE A 241 5.65 6.00 11.93
C PHE A 241 6.27 5.36 10.70
N SER A 242 6.08 5.98 9.54
CA SER A 242 6.72 5.55 8.30
C SER A 242 7.54 6.70 7.73
N TYR A 243 8.81 6.43 7.46
CA TYR A 243 9.73 7.38 6.83
C TYR A 243 10.31 6.74 5.58
N ASN A 244 10.03 7.35 4.44
CA ASN A 244 10.50 6.90 3.14
C ASN A 244 11.34 8.02 2.51
N SER A 245 12.55 7.68 2.08
CA SER A 245 13.46 8.58 1.36
C SER A 245 13.92 7.92 0.08
N PHE A 246 13.84 8.67 -1.02
CA PHE A 246 14.24 8.23 -2.35
C PHE A 246 15.28 9.21 -2.91
N PHE A 247 16.35 8.64 -3.46
CA PHE A 247 17.36 9.35 -4.24
C PHE A 247 17.49 8.63 -5.58
N GLY A 248 17.45 9.40 -6.66
CA GLY A 248 17.59 8.88 -8.01
C GLY A 248 18.27 9.89 -8.93
N PHE A 249 18.82 9.41 -10.03
CA PHE A 249 19.35 10.24 -11.10
C PHE A 249 18.46 10.03 -12.32
N LYS A 250 18.10 11.12 -13.00
CA LYS A 250 17.36 11.08 -14.25
C LYS A 250 18.30 11.51 -15.36
N GLU A 251 18.49 10.64 -16.33
CA GLU A 251 19.31 10.90 -17.51
C GLU A 251 18.41 10.88 -18.75
N ALA A 252 18.62 11.84 -19.65
CA ALA A 252 17.94 11.84 -20.93
C ALA A 252 18.42 10.64 -21.77
N ARG A 253 17.49 9.98 -22.47
CA ARG A 253 17.86 8.91 -23.40
C ARG A 253 18.56 9.53 -24.60
N GLN A 254 19.87 9.30 -24.71
CA GLN A 254 20.64 9.66 -25.90
C GLN A 254 20.21 8.78 -27.09
N SER A 255 20.17 9.38 -28.27
CA SER A 255 19.80 8.73 -29.52
C SER A 255 20.93 8.83 -30.53
N ASP A 256 21.25 7.71 -31.16
CA ASP A 256 22.31 7.62 -32.18
C ASP A 256 21.98 8.45 -33.44
N ASP A 257 20.69 8.68 -33.73
CA ASP A 257 20.24 9.53 -34.85
C ASP A 257 20.67 10.99 -34.69
N TYR A 258 20.98 11.35 -33.45
CA TYR A 258 21.31 12.68 -33.00
C TYR A 258 22.77 12.79 -32.57
N TYR A 259 23.47 11.65 -32.43
CA TYR A 259 24.91 11.60 -32.18
C TYR A 259 25.66 11.56 -33.51
N PHE A 260 26.31 12.66 -33.86
CA PHE A 260 27.24 12.65 -34.99
C PHE A 260 28.43 13.56 -34.70
N THR A 261 29.62 12.97 -34.71
CA THR A 261 30.85 13.75 -34.66
C THR A 261 31.08 14.43 -36.01
N VAL A 262 31.84 15.52 -36.01
CA VAL A 262 32.25 16.17 -37.26
C VAL A 262 33.10 15.19 -38.10
N ALA A 263 33.83 14.28 -37.48
CA ALA A 263 34.59 13.24 -38.18
C ALA A 263 33.70 12.21 -38.88
N GLU A 264 32.66 11.71 -38.22
CA GLU A 264 31.71 10.73 -38.79
C GLU A 264 30.91 11.34 -39.94
N THR A 265 30.43 12.57 -39.78
CA THR A 265 29.73 13.28 -40.87
C THR A 265 30.63 13.49 -42.09
N VAL A 266 31.91 13.82 -41.88
CA VAL A 266 32.89 13.92 -42.97
C VAL A 266 33.10 12.58 -43.68
N ALA A 267 33.24 11.49 -42.91
CA ALA A 267 33.42 10.15 -43.47
C ALA A 267 32.18 9.68 -44.25
N ALA A 268 30.99 9.92 -43.71
CA ALA A 268 29.72 9.56 -44.33
C ALA A 268 29.47 10.35 -45.63
N GLU A 269 29.70 11.67 -45.65
CA GLU A 269 29.55 12.48 -46.87
C GLU A 269 30.54 12.06 -47.96
N ARG A 270 31.80 11.78 -47.58
CA ARG A 270 32.83 11.29 -48.51
C ARG A 270 32.48 9.92 -49.08
N ALA A 271 31.95 9.01 -48.25
CA ALA A 271 31.52 7.69 -48.69
C ALA A 271 30.28 7.74 -49.61
N ALA A 272 29.34 8.65 -49.34
CA ALA A 272 28.10 8.75 -50.10
C ALA A 272 28.23 9.54 -51.41
N THR A 273 29.00 10.64 -51.41
CA THR A 273 29.02 11.61 -52.53
C THR A 273 30.40 11.91 -53.07
N GLY A 274 31.48 11.45 -52.42
CA GLY A 274 32.86 11.70 -52.83
C GLY A 274 33.35 13.15 -52.63
N THR A 275 32.46 14.08 -52.27
CA THR A 275 32.77 15.48 -52.02
C THR A 275 32.21 15.92 -50.67
N LEU A 276 32.83 16.92 -50.05
CA LEU A 276 32.36 17.47 -48.78
C LEU A 276 31.46 18.66 -49.05
N SER A 277 30.32 18.75 -48.35
CA SER A 277 29.48 19.95 -48.42
C SER A 277 30.19 21.16 -47.80
N ASN A 278 29.90 22.37 -48.29
CA ASN A 278 30.48 23.60 -47.73
C ASN A 278 30.22 23.74 -46.22
N ARG A 279 29.07 23.22 -45.74
CA ARG A 279 28.69 23.21 -44.33
C ARG A 279 29.59 22.29 -43.52
N THR A 280 29.84 21.08 -44.01
CA THR A 280 30.67 20.07 -43.33
C THR A 280 32.14 20.44 -43.40
N ALA A 281 32.61 21.02 -44.50
CA ALA A 281 33.95 21.59 -44.62
C ALA A 281 34.20 22.72 -43.62
N TYR A 282 33.22 23.62 -43.45
CA TYR A 282 33.30 24.69 -42.46
C TYR A 282 33.34 24.17 -41.02
N LYS A 283 32.49 23.19 -40.69
CA LYS A 283 32.51 22.52 -39.37
C LYS A 283 33.85 21.84 -39.11
N GLN A 284 34.38 21.11 -40.09
CA GLN A 284 35.68 20.44 -39.97
C GLN A 284 36.82 21.43 -39.69
N LEU A 285 36.81 22.59 -40.34
CA LEU A 285 37.83 23.63 -40.15
C LEU A 285 37.73 24.29 -38.77
N LEU A 286 36.50 24.51 -38.27
CA LEU A 286 36.27 25.00 -36.91
C LEU A 286 36.74 23.99 -35.86
N THR A 287 36.43 22.71 -36.01
CA THR A 287 36.91 21.65 -35.11
C THR A 287 38.44 21.55 -35.12
N GLN A 288 39.09 21.66 -36.29
CA GLN A 288 40.56 21.67 -36.39
C GLN A 288 41.21 22.90 -35.73
N THR A 289 40.54 24.04 -35.75
CA THR A 289 41.06 25.30 -35.20
C THR A 289 40.84 25.41 -33.69
N THR A 290 39.69 24.95 -33.21
CA THR A 290 39.29 25.08 -31.80
C THR A 290 39.62 23.84 -30.97
N GLY A 291 39.80 22.68 -31.61
CA GLY A 291 39.97 21.38 -30.96
C GLY A 291 38.68 20.85 -30.31
N ILE A 292 37.54 21.50 -30.53
CA ILE A 292 36.28 21.19 -29.86
C ILE A 292 35.32 20.57 -30.88
N ASP A 293 34.93 19.31 -30.64
CA ASP A 293 33.80 18.65 -31.27
C ASP A 293 32.77 18.37 -30.17
N ARG A 294 31.76 19.25 -30.05
CA ARG A 294 30.73 19.10 -29.00
C ARG A 294 29.56 18.32 -29.55
N ASP A 295 29.19 17.24 -28.85
CA ASP A 295 27.87 16.67 -28.98
C ASP A 295 26.85 17.69 -28.45
N TRP A 296 25.82 17.93 -29.24
CA TRP A 296 24.75 18.83 -28.85
C TRP A 296 23.77 18.15 -27.89
N GLN A 297 23.70 16.81 -27.86
CA GLN A 297 22.89 16.11 -26.86
C GLN A 297 23.42 16.38 -25.45
N ASP A 298 24.73 16.34 -25.24
CA ASP A 298 25.39 16.69 -23.97
C ASP A 298 25.31 18.18 -23.61
N VAL A 299 24.98 19.05 -24.56
CA VAL A 299 24.81 20.49 -24.32
C VAL A 299 23.36 20.83 -23.98
N ILE A 300 22.40 20.05 -24.49
CA ILE A 300 20.97 20.27 -24.28
C ILE A 300 20.46 19.48 -23.07
N PHE A 301 21.02 18.31 -22.80
CA PHE A 301 20.59 17.43 -21.72
C PHE A 301 21.60 17.40 -20.58
N ASP A 302 21.13 17.75 -19.39
CA ASP A 302 21.87 17.60 -18.15
C ASP A 302 21.35 16.38 -17.35
N VAL A 303 22.22 15.79 -16.52
CA VAL A 303 21.83 14.77 -15.55
C VAL A 303 21.18 15.45 -14.36
N GLU A 304 19.92 15.12 -14.08
CA GLU A 304 19.16 15.72 -12.98
C GLU A 304 19.16 14.81 -11.74
N LEU A 305 19.35 15.43 -10.57
CA LEU A 305 19.18 14.76 -9.27
C LEU A 305 17.71 14.82 -8.87
N LEU A 306 17.11 13.65 -8.63
CA LEU A 306 15.79 13.52 -8.03
C LEU A 306 15.93 13.13 -6.56
N GLN A 307 15.35 13.95 -5.69
CA GLN A 307 15.27 13.68 -4.25
C GLN A 307 13.81 13.80 -3.78
N ARG A 308 13.32 12.78 -3.07
CA ARG A 308 11.99 12.78 -2.45
C ARG A 308 12.08 12.30 -1.00
N ILE A 309 11.51 13.08 -0.08
CA ILE A 309 11.41 12.73 1.34
C ILE A 309 9.94 12.75 1.71
N HIS A 310 9.45 11.66 2.28
CA HIS A 310 8.08 11.53 2.78
C HIS A 310 8.09 11.02 4.23
N LEU A 311 7.35 11.71 5.09
CA LEU A 311 7.14 11.33 6.48
C LEU A 311 5.64 11.22 6.73
N MET A 312 5.18 10.01 7.06
CA MET A 312 3.80 9.76 7.42
C MET A 312 3.66 9.39 8.88
N LEU A 313 2.72 10.06 9.54
CA LEU A 313 2.29 9.77 10.89
C LEU A 313 0.82 9.34 10.87
N VAL A 314 0.56 8.15 11.38
CA VAL A 314 -0.80 7.63 11.52
C VAL A 314 -1.14 7.61 13.01
N GLU A 315 -1.97 8.57 13.42
CA GLU A 315 -2.39 8.78 14.81
C GLU A 315 -3.78 8.19 15.11
N GLU A 316 -4.05 7.91 16.38
CA GLU A 316 -5.35 7.41 16.87
C GLU A 316 -6.40 8.52 16.79
N THR A 317 -7.39 8.39 15.91
CA THR A 317 -8.64 9.16 16.02
C THR A 317 -9.66 8.35 16.80
N LYS A 318 -9.74 8.59 18.11
CA LYS A 318 -10.96 8.29 18.88
C LYS A 318 -12.06 9.21 18.37
N THR A 319 -12.92 8.70 17.49
CA THR A 319 -14.20 9.35 17.20
C THR A 319 -15.04 9.33 18.48
N GLN A 320 -15.03 10.44 19.22
CA GLN A 320 -16.12 10.71 20.14
C GLN A 320 -17.36 10.93 19.27
N ASN A 321 -18.24 9.94 19.24
CA ASN A 321 -19.62 10.13 18.83
C ASN A 321 -20.26 11.14 19.78
N LEU A 322 -20.11 12.42 19.46
CA LEU A 322 -21.02 13.46 19.91
C LEU A 322 -22.33 13.23 19.17
N ALA A 323 -23.14 12.33 19.73
CA ALA A 323 -24.58 12.36 19.48
C ALA A 323 -25.07 13.75 19.92
N LEU A 324 -25.34 14.61 18.95
CA LEU A 324 -26.07 15.85 19.20
C LEU A 324 -27.49 15.46 19.65
N PRO A 325 -28.02 16.13 20.70
CA PRO A 325 -29.35 15.87 21.24
C PRO A 325 -30.48 16.19 20.25
#